data_AF-A0A936DIG2-F1
#
_entry.id   AF-A0A936DIG2-F1
#
_cell.length_a   1.000
_cell.length_b   1.000
_cell.length_c   1.000
_cell.angle_alpha   90.00
_cell.angle_beta   90.00
_cell.angle_gamma   90.00
#
_symmetry.space_group_name_H-M   'P 1'
#
loop_
_entity.id
_entity.type
_entity.pdbx_description
1 polymer ?
#
loop_
_entity_poly.entity_id
_entity_poly.type
_entity_poly.pdbx_seq_one_letter_code
_entity_poly.pdbx_strand_id
1 'polypeptide(L)'
;MRASAAVWFLLAALTAPVHAGLSITPLEFPGQAQPSIATVRDGFVLTSIDRRDGIAELRFTLLDHQGKTQSEGSIARGKDWFVNWADFPSLVETDGVDWVTFFLQQSDATKPYAYDVRLTRSKDHGKTWSTPWTVHTDGTTTEHGFVTLLPASGNNVVVAWLDGRHGASANHDDGHHGARTSLQAAMVNDRQQVTQQWELDTLTCDCCNTDGRRIGDEHWLVYRNRTEGEIRDMLSMRFDGRAWSEPMPLPADNWLMPACPVNGPALASLGGDPLAFWPTMRDGKAVVRLARLDGTWQTLGELESHESLQGQVDAVAFGRHEALVSWIGQRGSATVLKVGRVDHAGRIAETHEITEIAPGRNTGMPRMAARGRTPCWSGPRQERVQ
;
A
#
# COMPACT_ATOMS: atom_id res chain seq x y z
N MET A 1 -42.97 29.15 -58.20
CA MET A 1 -42.56 27.83 -57.68
C MET A 1 -41.15 27.51 -58.17
N ARG A 2 -40.13 27.86 -57.38
CA ARG A 2 -38.74 27.41 -57.51
C ARG A 2 -38.06 27.44 -56.13
N ALA A 3 -37.28 26.40 -55.91
CA ALA A 3 -36.34 25.96 -54.86
C ALA A 3 -35.69 26.95 -53.86
N SER A 4 -35.15 26.32 -52.80
CA SER A 4 -33.99 26.70 -51.95
C SER A 4 -34.29 27.59 -50.75
N ALA A 5 -33.70 27.43 -49.55
CA ALA A 5 -32.83 26.43 -48.94
C ALA A 5 -32.88 26.66 -47.41
N ALA A 6 -32.62 25.61 -46.63
CA ALA A 6 -32.39 25.73 -45.19
C ALA A 6 -31.08 26.48 -44.91
N VAL A 7 -31.08 27.32 -43.87
CA VAL A 7 -29.85 27.79 -43.21
C VAL A 7 -30.00 27.48 -41.73
N TRP A 8 -29.32 26.43 -41.30
CA TRP A 8 -29.05 26.14 -39.90
C TRP A 8 -27.70 26.77 -39.57
N PHE A 9 -27.65 27.65 -38.57
CA PHE A 9 -26.39 28.08 -38.00
C PHE A 9 -25.94 27.05 -36.96
N LEU A 10 -24.80 26.41 -37.27
CA LEU A 10 -23.94 25.77 -36.30
C LEU A 10 -23.44 26.86 -35.34
N LEU A 11 -23.73 26.76 -34.05
CA LEU A 11 -22.85 27.34 -33.04
C LEU A 11 -22.18 26.21 -32.27
N ALA A 12 -20.85 26.21 -32.41
CA ALA A 12 -19.95 25.24 -31.86
C ALA A 12 -20.18 24.99 -30.37
N ALA A 13 -20.17 23.72 -29.99
CA ALA A 13 -19.95 23.34 -28.61
C ALA A 13 -18.60 23.91 -28.16
N LEU A 14 -18.65 24.92 -27.29
CA LEU A 14 -17.53 25.25 -26.43
C LEU A 14 -17.38 24.07 -25.47
N THR A 15 -16.55 23.10 -25.85
CA THR A 15 -16.00 22.11 -24.94
C THR A 15 -15.15 22.87 -23.92
N ALA A 16 -15.75 23.27 -22.81
CA ALA A 16 -14.98 23.64 -21.64
C ALA A 16 -14.24 22.38 -21.17
N PRO A 17 -12.91 22.39 -21.04
CA PRO A 17 -12.24 21.32 -20.32
C PRO A 17 -12.57 21.54 -18.85
N VAL A 18 -13.50 20.77 -18.31
CA VAL A 18 -13.71 20.74 -16.85
C VAL A 18 -12.52 20.03 -16.24
N HIS A 19 -11.42 20.75 -16.07
CA HIS A 19 -10.43 20.46 -15.03
C HIS A 19 -11.09 20.81 -13.71
N ALA A 20 -12.03 19.97 -13.25
CA ALA A 20 -12.48 20.04 -11.88
C ALA A 20 -11.26 19.74 -11.01
N GLY A 21 -10.80 20.73 -10.26
CA GLY A 21 -9.75 20.56 -9.24
C GLY A 21 -10.20 19.56 -8.18
N LEU A 22 -9.24 19.00 -7.46
CA LEU A 22 -9.54 18.10 -6.35
C LEU A 22 -10.28 18.86 -5.24
N SER A 23 -11.42 18.33 -4.80
CA SER A 23 -12.10 18.79 -3.59
C SER A 23 -11.78 17.82 -2.46
N ILE A 24 -11.33 18.37 -1.33
CA ILE A 24 -10.88 17.65 -0.14
C ILE A 24 -11.92 17.90 0.96
N THR A 25 -12.36 16.88 1.68
CA THR A 25 -13.44 16.99 2.69
C THR A 25 -13.13 16.08 3.88
N PRO A 26 -12.75 16.64 5.04
CA PRO A 26 -12.41 15.85 6.22
C PRO A 26 -13.59 14.99 6.72
N LEU A 27 -13.30 13.75 7.14
CA LEU A 27 -14.25 12.90 7.88
C LEU A 27 -13.76 12.65 9.31
N GLU A 28 -14.69 12.72 10.26
CA GLU A 28 -14.41 12.30 11.63
C GLU A 28 -14.43 10.79 11.75
N PHE A 29 -13.37 10.22 12.35
CA PHE A 29 -13.26 8.78 12.52
C PHE A 29 -12.94 8.37 13.98
N PRO A 30 -13.70 7.42 14.56
CA PRO A 30 -13.36 6.80 15.84
C PRO A 30 -12.30 5.71 15.62
N GLY A 31 -11.03 6.07 15.79
CA GLY A 31 -9.93 5.10 15.81
C GLY A 31 -8.66 5.70 16.38
N GLN A 32 -7.90 4.91 17.14
CA GLN A 32 -6.71 5.39 17.86
C GLN A 32 -5.39 5.12 17.13
N ALA A 33 -5.30 4.08 16.30
CA ALA A 33 -4.06 3.74 15.60
C ALA A 33 -4.28 3.13 14.20
N GLN A 34 -3.37 3.49 13.28
CA GLN A 34 -3.09 2.82 12.00
C GLN A 34 -4.33 2.64 11.10
N PRO A 35 -4.97 3.74 10.67
CA PRO A 35 -6.04 3.62 9.70
C PRO A 35 -5.47 3.14 8.36
N SER A 36 -6.21 2.27 7.70
CA SER A 36 -5.97 1.85 6.32
C SER A 36 -7.30 1.85 5.59
N ILE A 37 -7.28 2.03 4.28
CA ILE A 37 -8.50 2.13 3.48
C ILE A 37 -8.38 1.29 2.22
N ALA A 38 -9.48 0.64 1.87
CA ALA A 38 -9.59 -0.22 0.70
C ALA A 38 -10.83 0.14 -0.13
N THR A 39 -10.73 -0.04 -1.45
CA THR A 39 -11.89 0.07 -2.34
C THR A 39 -12.69 -1.23 -2.32
N VAL A 40 -14.01 -1.14 -2.18
CA VAL A 40 -14.94 -2.26 -2.26
C VAL A 40 -16.11 -1.93 -3.21
N ARG A 41 -16.92 -2.93 -3.57
CA ARG A 41 -18.07 -2.75 -4.49
C ARG A 41 -19.12 -1.78 -3.99
N ASP A 42 -19.27 -1.62 -2.68
CA ASP A 42 -20.29 -0.73 -2.10
C ASP A 42 -19.71 0.61 -1.60
N GLY A 43 -18.41 0.87 -1.85
CA GLY A 43 -17.74 2.09 -1.43
C GLY A 43 -16.32 1.85 -0.98
N PHE A 44 -16.02 2.23 0.25
CA PHE A 44 -14.69 2.09 0.85
C PHE A 44 -14.80 1.43 2.21
N VAL A 45 -13.87 0.53 2.52
CA VAL A 45 -13.74 -0.01 3.88
C VAL A 45 -12.50 0.58 4.51
N LEU A 46 -12.71 1.28 5.61
CA LEU A 46 -11.63 1.73 6.47
C LEU A 46 -11.46 0.74 7.61
N THR A 47 -10.20 0.40 7.92
CA THR A 47 -9.83 -0.46 9.05
C THR A 47 -8.94 0.29 10.01
N SER A 48 -9.09 0.04 11.31
CA SER A 48 -8.28 0.67 12.35
C SER A 48 -8.11 -0.23 13.56
N ILE A 49 -7.05 0.00 14.34
CA ILE A 49 -6.84 -0.66 15.62
C ILE A 49 -7.15 0.29 16.77
N ASP A 50 -8.04 -0.14 17.65
CA ASP A 50 -8.26 0.47 18.94
C ASP A 50 -7.57 -0.34 20.04
N ARG A 51 -7.09 0.36 21.08
CA ARG A 51 -6.53 -0.27 22.28
C ARG A 51 -7.23 0.27 23.52
N ARG A 52 -7.84 -0.63 24.29
CA ARG A 52 -8.48 -0.32 25.58
C ARG A 52 -8.16 -1.42 26.58
N ASP A 53 -7.74 -1.04 27.78
CA ASP A 53 -7.46 -1.96 28.89
C ASP A 53 -6.52 -3.13 28.52
N GLY A 54 -5.49 -2.85 27.70
CA GLY A 54 -4.52 -3.84 27.22
C GLY A 54 -5.04 -4.82 26.16
N ILE A 55 -6.24 -4.61 25.64
CA ILE A 55 -6.82 -5.38 24.54
C ILE A 55 -6.77 -4.53 23.27
N ALA A 56 -6.16 -5.06 22.21
CA ALA A 56 -6.26 -4.52 20.87
C ALA A 56 -7.49 -5.07 20.16
N GLU A 57 -8.17 -4.23 19.38
CA GLU A 57 -9.34 -4.58 18.58
C GLU A 57 -9.18 -3.99 17.18
N LEU A 58 -9.20 -4.85 16.14
CA LEU A 58 -9.32 -4.43 14.75
C LEU A 58 -10.79 -4.18 14.44
N ARG A 59 -11.09 -2.99 13.94
CA ARG A 59 -12.44 -2.53 13.60
C ARG A 59 -12.51 -2.17 12.13
N PHE A 60 -13.71 -2.21 11.56
CA PHE A 60 -13.99 -1.71 10.22
C PHE A 60 -15.10 -0.66 10.23
N THR A 61 -15.09 0.20 9.21
CA THR A 61 -16.19 1.09 8.85
C THR A 61 -16.37 1.08 7.34
N LEU A 62 -17.55 0.69 6.89
CA LEU A 62 -17.97 0.76 5.50
C LEU A 62 -18.53 2.15 5.22
N LEU A 63 -17.90 2.84 4.27
CA LEU A 63 -18.32 4.14 3.76
C LEU A 63 -18.93 3.95 2.38
N ASP A 64 -19.97 4.71 2.04
CA ASP A 64 -20.45 4.80 0.67
C ASP A 64 -19.49 5.62 -0.22
N HIS A 65 -19.83 5.79 -1.50
CA HIS A 65 -19.02 6.54 -2.45
C HIS A 65 -18.90 8.04 -2.12
N GLN A 66 -19.72 8.55 -1.22
CA GLN A 66 -19.72 9.94 -0.76
C GLN A 66 -19.02 10.08 0.59
N GLY A 67 -18.43 9.00 1.11
CA GLY A 67 -17.75 8.98 2.39
C GLY A 67 -18.71 8.85 3.59
N LYS A 68 -20.00 8.58 3.38
CA LYS A 68 -20.95 8.43 4.50
C LYS A 68 -20.90 7.02 5.05
N THR A 69 -20.80 6.90 6.38
CA THR A 69 -20.87 5.61 7.08
C THR A 69 -22.17 4.87 6.79
N GLN A 70 -22.03 3.63 6.32
CA GLN A 70 -23.12 2.67 6.11
C GLN A 70 -23.20 1.65 7.25
N SER A 71 -22.05 1.11 7.67
CA SER A 71 -21.95 0.14 8.76
C SER A 71 -20.56 0.17 9.40
N GLU A 72 -20.46 -0.37 10.61
CA GLU A 72 -19.21 -0.51 11.34
C GLU A 72 -19.26 -1.78 12.21
N GLY A 73 -18.10 -2.30 12.58
CA GLY A 73 -18.04 -3.50 13.40
C GLY A 73 -16.66 -3.89 13.86
N SER A 74 -16.62 -4.90 14.74
CA SER A 74 -15.40 -5.52 15.23
C SER A 74 -15.02 -6.69 14.32
N ILE A 75 -13.73 -6.80 13.98
CA ILE A 75 -13.17 -7.88 13.17
C ILE A 75 -12.59 -8.95 14.08
N ALA A 76 -11.64 -8.55 14.94
CA ALA A 76 -10.93 -9.43 15.85
C ALA A 76 -10.39 -8.64 17.04
N ARG A 77 -10.11 -9.32 18.16
CA ARG A 77 -9.52 -8.72 19.36
C ARG A 77 -8.59 -9.68 20.07
N GLY A 78 -7.56 -9.16 20.73
CA GLY A 78 -6.58 -9.95 21.47
C GLY A 78 -5.71 -9.11 22.39
N LYS A 79 -5.03 -9.78 23.34
CA LYS A 79 -4.09 -9.15 24.29
C LYS A 79 -2.64 -9.27 23.84
N ASP A 80 -2.39 -10.19 22.94
CA ASP A 80 -1.10 -10.66 22.42
C ASP A 80 -0.84 -10.12 21.00
N TRP A 81 -1.36 -8.95 20.68
CA TRP A 81 -1.19 -8.36 19.35
C TRP A 81 0.09 -7.52 19.26
N PHE A 82 0.82 -7.73 18.17
CA PHE A 82 1.91 -6.85 17.78
C PHE A 82 1.34 -5.65 17.01
N VAL A 83 1.23 -4.50 17.67
CA VAL A 83 0.65 -3.29 17.05
C VAL A 83 1.73 -2.23 17.00
N ASN A 84 2.15 -1.86 15.80
CA ASN A 84 3.22 -0.89 15.55
C ASN A 84 2.85 0.03 14.37
N TRP A 85 3.50 1.19 14.27
CA TRP A 85 3.10 2.23 13.33
C TRP A 85 3.45 1.95 11.85
N ALA A 86 4.33 0.97 11.60
CA ALA A 86 4.90 0.69 10.28
C ALA A 86 4.28 -0.54 9.60
N ASP A 87 3.89 -1.55 10.37
CA ASP A 87 3.22 -2.75 9.91
C ASP A 87 1.83 -2.83 10.52
N PHE A 88 0.83 -2.67 9.66
CA PHE A 88 -0.55 -2.46 10.04
C PHE A 88 -1.50 -3.18 9.09
N PRO A 89 -2.68 -3.60 9.58
CA PRO A 89 -3.70 -4.26 8.77
C PRO A 89 -4.09 -3.46 7.52
N SER A 90 -4.35 -4.21 6.45
CA SER A 90 -5.09 -3.74 5.28
C SER A 90 -6.18 -4.75 4.94
N LEU A 91 -7.10 -4.36 4.05
CA LEU A 91 -8.21 -5.19 3.62
C LEU A 91 -8.27 -5.26 2.10
N VAL A 92 -8.71 -6.40 1.59
CA VAL A 92 -9.04 -6.59 0.18
C VAL A 92 -10.44 -7.20 0.05
N GLU A 93 -11.18 -6.82 -0.99
CA GLU A 93 -12.39 -7.51 -1.42
C GLU A 93 -12.08 -8.37 -2.66
N THR A 94 -12.50 -9.62 -2.64
CA THR A 94 -12.28 -10.57 -3.74
C THR A 94 -13.23 -10.35 -4.93
N ASP A 95 -12.98 -11.03 -6.04
CA ASP A 95 -13.92 -11.04 -7.18
C ASP A 95 -15.28 -11.67 -6.83
N GLY A 96 -15.33 -12.53 -5.80
CA GLY A 96 -16.56 -13.12 -5.27
C GLY A 96 -17.11 -12.44 -4.01
N VAL A 97 -16.71 -11.20 -3.72
CA VAL A 97 -17.21 -10.31 -2.63
C VAL A 97 -16.83 -10.67 -1.21
N ASP A 98 -15.92 -11.62 -1.00
CA ASP A 98 -15.37 -11.89 0.33
C ASP A 98 -14.42 -10.76 0.74
N TRP A 99 -14.46 -10.35 2.01
CA TRP A 99 -13.46 -9.46 2.58
C TRP A 99 -12.39 -10.29 3.28
N VAL A 100 -11.12 -9.96 3.02
CA VAL A 100 -9.96 -10.59 3.69
C VAL A 100 -9.08 -9.50 4.27
N THR A 101 -8.69 -9.67 5.52
CA THR A 101 -7.80 -8.79 6.25
C THR A 101 -6.88 -9.61 7.16
N PHE A 102 -5.95 -8.95 7.83
CA PHE A 102 -5.04 -9.59 8.76
C PHE A 102 -4.83 -8.76 10.01
N PHE A 103 -4.26 -9.37 11.04
CA PHE A 103 -3.63 -8.69 12.16
C PHE A 103 -2.36 -9.45 12.55
N LEU A 104 -1.49 -8.79 13.31
CA LEU A 104 -0.23 -9.36 13.75
C LEU A 104 -0.36 -9.83 15.20
N GLN A 105 -0.01 -11.09 15.45
CA GLN A 105 -0.09 -11.71 16.76
C GLN A 105 1.31 -12.10 17.22
N GLN A 106 1.71 -11.70 18.43
CA GLN A 106 2.99 -12.11 19.02
C GLN A 106 3.03 -13.63 19.14
N SER A 107 4.08 -14.26 18.61
CA SER A 107 4.26 -15.71 18.68
C SER A 107 5.11 -16.12 19.89
N ASP A 108 5.92 -15.20 20.43
CA ASP A 108 6.71 -15.41 21.65
C ASP A 108 6.81 -14.11 22.46
N ALA A 109 6.26 -14.12 23.68
CA ALA A 109 6.27 -12.94 24.56
C ALA A 109 7.67 -12.51 25.02
N THR A 110 8.67 -13.38 24.90
CA THR A 110 10.07 -13.09 25.27
C THR A 110 10.86 -12.45 24.12
N LYS A 111 10.35 -12.53 22.88
CA LYS A 111 11.01 -12.01 21.68
C LYS A 111 10.18 -10.87 21.09
N PRO A 112 10.63 -9.60 21.22
CA PRO A 112 9.80 -8.44 20.90
C PRO A 112 9.36 -8.37 19.42
N TYR A 113 10.09 -9.01 18.51
CA TYR A 113 9.82 -9.01 17.07
C TYR A 113 9.41 -10.39 16.53
N ALA A 114 9.07 -11.34 17.40
CA ALA A 114 8.48 -12.62 16.98
C ALA A 114 6.96 -12.47 16.90
N TYR A 115 6.42 -12.43 15.68
CA TYR A 115 4.99 -12.30 15.45
C TYR A 115 4.55 -12.94 14.13
N ASP A 116 3.30 -13.37 14.10
CA ASP A 116 2.67 -14.09 13.01
C ASP A 116 1.60 -13.24 12.31
N VAL A 117 1.44 -13.47 11.01
CA VAL A 117 0.33 -12.93 10.21
C VAL A 117 -0.91 -13.78 10.42
N ARG A 118 -1.93 -13.24 11.08
CA ARG A 118 -3.24 -13.89 11.28
C ARG A 118 -4.25 -13.33 10.30
N LEU A 119 -4.58 -14.11 9.27
CA LEU A 119 -5.63 -13.79 8.31
C LEU A 119 -7.01 -14.07 8.90
N THR A 120 -8.01 -13.27 8.51
CA THR A 120 -9.43 -13.55 8.74
C THR A 120 -10.26 -13.13 7.53
N ARG A 121 -11.41 -13.77 7.35
CA ARG A 121 -12.27 -13.59 6.18
C ARG A 121 -13.73 -13.39 6.59
N SER A 122 -14.41 -12.46 5.94
CA SER A 122 -15.86 -12.30 6.00
C SER A 122 -16.47 -12.63 4.64
N LYS A 123 -17.57 -13.39 4.65
CA LYS A 123 -18.37 -13.72 3.45
C LYS A 123 -19.70 -12.95 3.39
N ASP A 124 -19.89 -12.02 4.31
CA ASP A 124 -21.16 -11.31 4.54
C ASP A 124 -20.95 -9.82 4.83
N HIS A 125 -19.89 -9.25 4.25
CA HIS A 125 -19.53 -7.82 4.29
C HIS A 125 -19.36 -7.30 5.73
N GLY A 126 -18.60 -8.04 6.53
CA GLY A 126 -18.19 -7.67 7.88
C GLY A 126 -19.18 -8.01 8.99
N LYS A 127 -20.31 -8.68 8.70
CA LYS A 127 -21.26 -9.10 9.75
C LYS A 127 -20.70 -10.24 10.60
N THR A 128 -20.01 -11.18 9.98
CA THR A 128 -19.30 -12.27 10.64
C THR A 128 -17.89 -12.45 10.05
N TRP A 129 -16.98 -12.92 10.89
CA TRP A 129 -15.58 -13.15 10.54
C TRP A 129 -15.20 -14.58 10.92
N SER A 130 -14.41 -15.23 10.07
CA SER A 130 -13.90 -16.56 10.34
C SER A 130 -12.91 -16.56 11.50
N THR A 131 -12.74 -17.72 12.14
CA THR A 131 -11.61 -17.95 13.04
C THR A 131 -10.30 -17.56 12.32
N PRO A 132 -9.43 -16.74 12.94
CA PRO A 132 -8.19 -16.35 12.29
C PRO A 132 -7.25 -17.54 12.08
N TRP A 133 -6.48 -17.53 10.98
CA TRP A 133 -5.51 -18.58 10.65
C TRP A 133 -4.16 -17.97 10.19
N THR A 134 -3.07 -18.73 10.28
CA THR A 134 -1.74 -18.30 9.81
C THR A 134 -1.50 -18.77 8.37
N VAL A 135 -0.93 -17.91 7.54
CA VAL A 135 -0.60 -18.22 6.13
C VAL A 135 0.73 -18.96 5.97
N HIS A 136 1.67 -18.71 6.88
CA HIS A 136 2.98 -19.35 6.92
C HIS A 136 2.97 -20.55 7.88
N THR A 137 3.89 -21.50 7.66
CA THR A 137 3.93 -22.78 8.38
C THR A 137 5.34 -23.24 8.74
N ASP A 138 6.35 -22.36 8.64
CA ASP A 138 7.74 -22.69 8.97
C ASP A 138 7.97 -22.91 10.47
N GLY A 139 7.08 -22.37 11.33
CA GLY A 139 7.11 -22.58 12.77
C GLY A 139 8.26 -21.86 13.49
N THR A 140 8.91 -20.90 12.83
CA THR A 140 10.00 -20.12 13.42
C THR A 140 9.46 -18.98 14.28
N THR A 141 10.18 -18.66 15.36
CA THR A 141 9.86 -17.53 16.24
C THR A 141 10.55 -16.25 15.75
N THR A 142 10.19 -15.84 14.53
CA THR A 142 10.73 -14.68 13.83
C THR A 142 9.63 -13.70 13.42
N GLU A 143 10.04 -12.61 12.80
CA GLU A 143 9.14 -11.61 12.21
C GLU A 143 8.46 -12.16 10.96
N HIS A 144 7.13 -12.04 10.92
CA HIS A 144 6.31 -12.26 9.73
C HIS A 144 5.32 -11.11 9.59
N GLY A 145 5.54 -10.23 8.62
CA GLY A 145 4.85 -8.94 8.57
C GLY A 145 4.88 -8.25 7.22
N PHE A 146 4.51 -6.97 7.23
CA PHE A 146 4.50 -6.05 6.09
C PHE A 146 3.69 -6.59 4.91
N VAL A 147 2.48 -7.07 5.22
CA VAL A 147 1.66 -7.87 4.30
C VAL A 147 1.02 -7.01 3.21
N THR A 148 1.14 -7.49 1.97
CA THR A 148 0.34 -7.04 0.82
C THR A 148 -0.71 -8.11 0.48
N LEU A 149 -1.98 -7.70 0.40
CA LEU A 149 -3.09 -8.55 -0.04
C LEU A 149 -3.54 -8.14 -1.45
N LEU A 150 -3.61 -9.10 -2.38
CA LEU A 150 -4.05 -8.86 -3.75
C LEU A 150 -5.22 -9.79 -4.11
N PRO A 151 -6.35 -9.26 -4.62
CA PRO A 151 -7.47 -10.11 -5.00
C PRO A 151 -7.10 -10.90 -6.25
N ALA A 152 -7.38 -12.20 -6.27
CA ALA A 152 -7.21 -13.07 -7.42
C ALA A 152 -8.57 -13.63 -7.88
N SER A 153 -8.56 -14.39 -8.97
CA SER A 153 -9.79 -14.91 -9.59
C SER A 153 -10.71 -15.62 -8.59
N GLY A 154 -11.99 -15.24 -8.61
CA GLY A 154 -13.01 -15.77 -7.70
C GLY A 154 -12.81 -15.27 -6.27
N ASN A 155 -12.66 -16.19 -5.33
CA ASN A 155 -12.47 -15.87 -3.91
C ASN A 155 -11.04 -16.10 -3.42
N ASN A 156 -10.09 -16.20 -4.35
CA ASN A 156 -8.68 -16.36 -4.02
C ASN A 156 -8.02 -15.01 -3.70
N VAL A 157 -7.00 -15.05 -2.84
CA VAL A 157 -6.17 -13.89 -2.51
C VAL A 157 -4.71 -14.32 -2.61
N VAL A 158 -3.89 -13.50 -3.26
CA VAL A 158 -2.44 -13.58 -3.15
C VAL A 158 -2.02 -12.76 -1.92
N VAL A 159 -1.25 -13.38 -1.05
CA VAL A 159 -0.72 -12.79 0.18
C VAL A 159 0.79 -12.76 0.04
N ALA A 160 1.40 -11.58 0.09
CA ALA A 160 2.86 -11.43 0.12
C ALA A 160 3.28 -10.83 1.47
N TRP A 161 4.39 -11.30 2.05
CA TRP A 161 4.88 -10.83 3.37
C TRP A 161 6.40 -10.90 3.46
N LEU A 162 6.96 -10.06 4.34
CA LEU A 162 8.35 -10.12 4.76
C LEU A 162 8.50 -11.17 5.86
N ASP A 163 9.56 -11.98 5.75
CA ASP A 163 9.71 -13.21 6.51
C ASP A 163 11.15 -13.40 7.00
N GLY A 164 11.32 -13.36 8.33
CA GLY A 164 12.59 -13.42 9.01
C GLY A 164 13.18 -14.82 9.21
N ARG A 165 12.57 -15.89 8.66
CA ARG A 165 12.99 -17.29 8.92
C ARG A 165 14.47 -17.56 8.64
N HIS A 166 15.04 -16.93 7.60
CA HIS A 166 16.44 -17.09 7.24
C HIS A 166 17.40 -16.46 8.25
N GLY A 167 16.94 -15.46 8.99
CA GLY A 167 17.68 -14.89 10.12
C GLY A 167 17.74 -15.81 11.34
N ALA A 168 16.77 -16.71 11.54
CA ALA A 168 16.80 -17.69 12.63
C ALA A 168 17.76 -18.86 12.36
N SER A 169 18.05 -19.16 11.09
CA SER A 169 18.99 -20.21 10.68
C SER A 169 20.44 -19.77 10.57
N ALA A 170 20.74 -18.47 10.66
CA ALA A 170 22.10 -17.95 10.59
C ALA A 170 22.86 -18.27 11.89
N ASN A 171 23.89 -19.11 11.80
CA ASN A 171 24.79 -19.38 12.92
C ASN A 171 25.57 -18.11 13.29
N HIS A 172 25.92 -17.97 14.57
CA HIS A 172 26.70 -16.84 15.11
C HIS A 172 28.10 -16.62 14.48
N ASP A 173 28.53 -17.44 13.52
CA ASP A 173 29.84 -17.40 12.87
C ASP A 173 29.84 -16.68 11.50
N ASP A 174 28.67 -16.31 10.96
CA ASP A 174 28.58 -15.58 9.69
C ASP A 174 28.79 -14.08 9.93
N GLY A 175 30.04 -13.64 9.80
CA GLY A 175 30.49 -12.28 10.08
C GLY A 175 29.61 -11.19 9.45
N HIS A 176 29.26 -10.17 10.24
CA HIS A 176 28.73 -8.86 9.86
C HIS A 176 27.43 -8.77 9.02
N HIS A 177 26.87 -9.86 8.50
CA HIS A 177 25.62 -9.85 7.75
C HIS A 177 24.44 -10.02 8.72
N GLY A 178 23.80 -8.91 9.11
CA GLY A 178 22.64 -8.91 10.03
C GLY A 178 21.47 -9.77 9.55
N ALA A 179 20.43 -9.93 10.39
CA ALA A 179 19.24 -10.75 10.14
C ALA A 179 18.77 -10.71 8.68
N ARG A 180 18.55 -11.89 8.08
CA ARG A 180 18.11 -12.05 6.69
C ARG A 180 16.59 -12.14 6.62
N THR A 181 15.98 -11.21 5.89
CA THR A 181 14.54 -11.19 5.64
C THR A 181 14.28 -11.56 4.18
N SER A 182 13.47 -12.59 3.98
CA SER A 182 12.98 -12.98 2.65
C SER A 182 11.64 -12.34 2.34
N LEU A 183 11.30 -12.27 1.05
CA LEU A 183 9.96 -11.97 0.58
C LEU A 183 9.28 -13.28 0.19
N GLN A 184 8.15 -13.57 0.82
CA GLN A 184 7.36 -14.77 0.57
C GLN A 184 6.00 -14.39 -0.02
N ALA A 185 5.40 -15.32 -0.75
CA ALA A 185 4.02 -15.19 -1.22
C ALA A 185 3.27 -16.52 -1.16
N ALA A 186 1.94 -16.43 -1.04
CA ALA A 186 1.05 -17.59 -1.08
C ALA A 186 -0.29 -17.23 -1.72
N MET A 187 -0.92 -18.21 -2.35
CA MET A 187 -2.30 -18.10 -2.81
C MET A 187 -3.23 -18.83 -1.85
N VAL A 188 -4.16 -18.10 -1.25
CA VAL A 188 -5.15 -18.63 -0.30
C VAL A 188 -6.55 -18.65 -0.91
N ASN A 189 -7.27 -19.75 -0.71
CA ASN A 189 -8.65 -19.90 -1.19
C ASN A 189 -9.70 -19.54 -0.11
N ASP A 190 -10.97 -19.65 -0.49
CA ASP A 190 -12.12 -19.33 0.38
C ASP A 190 -12.43 -20.38 1.46
N ARG A 191 -11.63 -21.46 1.50
CA ARG A 191 -11.62 -22.50 2.53
C ARG A 191 -10.44 -22.35 3.49
N GLN A 192 -9.73 -21.21 3.45
CA GLN A 192 -8.58 -20.90 4.31
C GLN A 192 -7.40 -21.85 4.08
N GLN A 193 -7.25 -22.34 2.85
CA GLN A 193 -6.15 -23.23 2.48
C GLN A 193 -5.13 -22.47 1.63
N VAL A 194 -3.85 -22.66 1.95
CA VAL A 194 -2.74 -22.31 1.06
C VAL A 194 -2.74 -23.31 -0.08
N THR A 195 -2.96 -22.82 -1.30
CA THR A 195 -3.01 -23.63 -2.52
C THR A 195 -1.71 -23.62 -3.29
N GLN A 196 -0.93 -22.54 -3.14
CA GLN A 196 0.38 -22.33 -3.74
C GLN A 196 1.20 -21.45 -2.81
N GLN A 197 2.53 -21.62 -2.80
CA GLN A 197 3.46 -20.85 -1.99
C GLN A 197 4.78 -20.67 -2.75
N TRP A 198 5.41 -19.52 -2.57
CA TRP A 198 6.66 -19.13 -3.23
C TRP A 198 7.55 -18.33 -2.27
N GLU A 199 8.85 -18.62 -2.32
CA GLU A 199 9.88 -17.68 -1.89
C GLU A 199 10.25 -16.82 -3.09
N LEU A 200 9.96 -15.53 -3.01
CA LEU A 200 10.12 -14.57 -4.12
C LEU A 200 11.52 -13.95 -4.14
N ASP A 201 12.06 -13.66 -2.97
CA ASP A 201 13.39 -13.09 -2.80
C ASP A 201 13.98 -13.57 -1.46
N THR A 202 15.28 -13.86 -1.43
CA THR A 202 15.97 -14.42 -0.26
C THR A 202 16.59 -13.36 0.65
N LEU A 203 16.70 -12.11 0.18
CA LEU A 203 17.29 -11.02 0.96
C LEU A 203 16.68 -9.67 0.57
N THR A 204 15.86 -9.11 1.45
CA THR A 204 15.13 -7.86 1.22
C THR A 204 15.33 -6.86 2.36
N CYS A 205 14.78 -5.64 2.21
CA CYS A 205 14.63 -4.74 3.35
C CYS A 205 13.72 -5.41 4.39
N ASP A 206 14.16 -5.39 5.64
CA ASP A 206 13.50 -6.01 6.79
C ASP A 206 12.24 -5.28 7.28
N CYS A 207 12.12 -3.98 6.96
CA CYS A 207 11.15 -3.11 7.62
C CYS A 207 10.38 -2.18 6.68
N CYS A 208 10.44 -2.45 5.37
CA CYS A 208 9.85 -1.60 4.36
C CYS A 208 8.52 -2.20 3.91
N ASN A 209 7.44 -1.41 3.91
CA ASN A 209 6.18 -1.86 3.34
C ASN A 209 6.37 -2.32 1.89
N THR A 210 5.64 -3.35 1.51
CA THR A 210 5.46 -3.75 0.12
C THR A 210 4.16 -3.13 -0.39
N ASP A 211 4.03 -3.00 -1.71
CA ASP A 211 2.74 -2.64 -2.31
C ASP A 211 2.53 -3.43 -3.60
N GLY A 212 1.28 -3.62 -3.98
CA GLY A 212 0.95 -4.35 -5.18
C GLY A 212 -0.45 -4.08 -5.70
N ARG A 213 -0.66 -4.41 -6.97
CA ARG A 213 -1.94 -4.19 -7.67
C ARG A 213 -2.20 -5.36 -8.62
N ARG A 214 -3.47 -5.75 -8.72
CA ARG A 214 -3.93 -6.53 -9.87
C ARG A 214 -4.15 -5.57 -11.04
N ILE A 215 -3.49 -5.83 -12.17
CA ILE A 215 -3.56 -5.02 -13.38
C ILE A 215 -3.94 -5.96 -14.53
N GLY A 216 -5.19 -5.87 -14.98
CA GLY A 216 -5.77 -6.87 -15.86
C GLY A 216 -5.83 -8.24 -15.18
N ASP A 217 -5.23 -9.25 -15.81
CA ASP A 217 -5.15 -10.62 -15.29
C ASP A 217 -3.85 -10.92 -14.53
N GLU A 218 -2.98 -9.92 -14.38
CA GLU A 218 -1.68 -10.05 -13.73
C GLU A 218 -1.67 -9.39 -12.36
N HIS A 219 -0.77 -9.83 -11.49
CA HIS A 219 -0.48 -9.17 -10.23
C HIS A 219 0.93 -8.61 -10.24
N TRP A 220 1.05 -7.35 -9.89
CA TRP A 220 2.32 -6.65 -9.76
C TRP A 220 2.60 -6.39 -8.29
N LEU A 221 3.83 -6.67 -7.88
CA LEU A 221 4.35 -6.40 -6.54
C LEU A 221 5.59 -5.51 -6.67
N VAL A 222 5.73 -4.52 -5.80
CA VAL A 222 6.92 -3.68 -5.65
C VAL A 222 7.39 -3.69 -4.20
N TYR A 223 8.70 -3.73 -4.01
CA TYR A 223 9.31 -3.82 -2.69
C TYR A 223 10.71 -3.22 -2.67
N ARG A 224 11.18 -2.87 -1.48
CA ARG A 224 12.58 -2.47 -1.28
C ARG A 224 13.45 -3.71 -1.06
N ASN A 225 14.45 -3.87 -1.90
CA ASN A 225 15.41 -4.95 -1.79
C ASN A 225 16.53 -4.64 -0.79
N ARG A 226 17.38 -5.63 -0.49
CA ARG A 226 18.66 -5.46 0.20
C ARG A 226 19.70 -6.37 -0.45
N THR A 227 20.79 -5.80 -0.91
CA THR A 227 21.96 -6.59 -1.34
C THR A 227 22.88 -6.88 -0.15
N GLU A 228 23.82 -7.83 -0.31
CA GLU A 228 24.89 -8.06 0.67
C GLU A 228 25.77 -6.81 0.92
N GLY A 229 25.82 -5.88 -0.04
CA GLY A 229 26.50 -4.59 0.09
C GLY A 229 25.63 -3.49 0.73
N GLU A 230 24.51 -3.82 1.36
CA GLU A 230 23.55 -2.88 1.96
C GLU A 230 22.97 -1.83 0.99
N ILE A 231 23.00 -2.12 -0.32
CA ILE A 231 22.23 -1.36 -1.31
C ILE A 231 20.75 -1.72 -1.18
N ARG A 232 19.91 -0.70 -1.02
CA ARG A 232 18.46 -0.86 -0.79
C ARG A 232 17.61 -0.15 -1.85
N ASP A 233 17.73 -0.63 -3.09
CA ASP A 233 16.97 -0.18 -4.24
C ASP A 233 15.61 -0.89 -4.36
N MET A 234 14.75 -0.39 -5.25
CA MET A 234 13.42 -0.96 -5.48
C MET A 234 13.44 -2.04 -6.56
N LEU A 235 12.74 -3.14 -6.29
CA LEU A 235 12.47 -4.19 -7.26
C LEU A 235 10.96 -4.37 -7.44
N SER A 236 10.59 -5.01 -8.54
CA SER A 236 9.23 -5.38 -8.87
C SER A 236 9.15 -6.82 -9.36
N MET A 237 8.01 -7.46 -9.19
CA MET A 237 7.73 -8.80 -9.71
C MET A 237 6.32 -8.87 -10.28
N ARG A 238 6.14 -9.71 -11.29
CA ARG A 238 4.86 -9.94 -11.97
C ARG A 238 4.45 -11.39 -11.79
N PHE A 239 3.22 -11.62 -11.35
CA PHE A 239 2.57 -12.92 -11.38
C PHE A 239 1.59 -12.96 -12.55
N ASP A 240 1.74 -13.95 -13.43
CA ASP A 240 0.92 -14.09 -14.66
C ASP A 240 -0.31 -14.99 -14.50
N GLY A 241 -0.65 -15.33 -13.25
CA GLY A 241 -1.68 -16.31 -12.92
C GLY A 241 -1.14 -17.74 -12.76
N ARG A 242 0.14 -18.00 -13.09
CA ARG A 242 0.78 -19.31 -12.96
C ARG A 242 2.13 -19.24 -12.24
N ALA A 243 2.96 -18.28 -12.61
CA ALA A 243 4.31 -18.13 -12.08
C ALA A 243 4.66 -16.66 -11.84
N TRP A 244 5.55 -16.44 -10.87
CA TRP A 244 6.19 -15.15 -10.65
C TRP A 244 7.37 -15.00 -11.62
N SER A 245 7.57 -13.79 -12.13
CA SER A 245 8.79 -13.43 -12.87
C SER A 245 9.99 -13.36 -11.94
N GLU A 246 11.19 -13.38 -12.51
CA GLU A 246 12.37 -12.88 -11.81
C GLU A 246 12.17 -11.41 -11.35
N PRO A 247 12.82 -10.96 -10.27
CA PRO A 247 12.79 -9.58 -9.84
C PRO A 247 13.33 -8.63 -10.92
N MET A 248 12.51 -7.65 -11.29
CA MET A 248 12.86 -6.58 -12.23
C MET A 248 13.20 -5.30 -11.46
N PRO A 249 14.40 -4.72 -11.64
CA PRO A 249 14.78 -3.50 -10.97
C PRO A 249 14.01 -2.29 -11.49
N LEU A 250 13.60 -1.43 -10.55
CA LEU A 250 13.28 -0.04 -10.85
C LEU A 250 14.59 0.72 -11.12
N PRO A 251 14.55 1.97 -11.63
CA PRO A 251 15.76 2.74 -11.91
C PRO A 251 16.64 2.83 -10.66
N ALA A 252 17.86 2.30 -10.76
CA ALA A 252 18.77 2.19 -9.64
C ALA A 252 19.07 3.55 -9.01
N ASP A 253 19.04 3.58 -7.69
CA ASP A 253 19.49 4.70 -6.86
C ASP A 253 20.88 4.42 -6.27
N ASN A 254 21.24 3.12 -6.18
CA ASN A 254 22.40 2.62 -5.45
C ASN A 254 22.45 3.16 -4.01
N TRP A 255 21.29 3.21 -3.36
CA TRP A 255 21.22 3.78 -2.02
C TRP A 255 21.84 2.83 -1.00
N LEU A 256 23.09 3.13 -0.62
CA LEU A 256 23.77 2.48 0.49
C LEU A 256 23.10 2.89 1.81
N MET A 257 22.41 1.95 2.45
CA MET A 257 21.65 2.18 3.67
C MET A 257 21.79 0.97 4.62
N PRO A 258 22.83 0.95 5.47
CA PRO A 258 23.02 -0.08 6.50
C PRO A 258 22.15 0.18 7.74
N ALA A 259 20.89 0.59 7.53
CA ALA A 259 19.91 0.83 8.57
C ALA A 259 18.48 0.62 8.03
N CYS A 260 17.50 0.66 8.92
CA CYS A 260 16.09 0.52 8.55
C CYS A 260 15.49 1.89 8.15
N PRO A 261 15.14 2.11 6.87
CA PRO A 261 14.54 3.37 6.43
C PRO A 261 13.05 3.47 6.79
N VAL A 262 12.39 2.33 7.06
CA VAL A 262 10.95 2.17 7.23
C VAL A 262 10.16 2.91 6.14
N ASN A 263 10.53 2.66 4.89
CA ASN A 263 9.96 3.40 3.78
C ASN A 263 9.91 2.58 2.50
N GLY A 264 8.71 2.15 2.15
CA GLY A 264 8.41 1.29 1.00
C GLY A 264 7.99 2.08 -0.25
N PRO A 265 7.88 1.39 -1.40
CA PRO A 265 7.27 1.94 -2.60
C PRO A 265 5.74 1.92 -2.52
N ALA A 266 5.11 2.66 -3.42
CA ALA A 266 3.69 2.58 -3.73
C ALA A 266 3.48 2.33 -5.24
N LEU A 267 2.37 1.68 -5.59
CA LEU A 267 2.05 1.27 -6.96
C LEU A 267 0.63 1.72 -7.36
N ALA A 268 0.55 2.43 -8.47
CA ALA A 268 -0.70 2.73 -9.17
C ALA A 268 -0.70 2.08 -10.56
N SER A 269 -1.85 2.12 -11.24
CA SER A 269 -1.97 1.74 -12.64
C SER A 269 -2.65 2.85 -13.44
N LEU A 270 -2.05 3.24 -14.57
CA LEU A 270 -2.60 4.22 -15.49
C LEU A 270 -2.82 3.55 -16.84
N GLY A 271 -4.08 3.40 -17.25
CA GLY A 271 -4.40 2.79 -18.54
C GLY A 271 -3.96 1.34 -18.71
N GLY A 272 -3.60 0.64 -17.62
CA GLY A 272 -3.03 -0.71 -17.64
C GLY A 272 -1.51 -0.75 -17.42
N ASP A 273 -0.83 0.39 -17.39
CA ASP A 273 0.61 0.43 -17.12
C ASP A 273 0.89 0.63 -15.62
N PRO A 274 1.78 -0.16 -15.00
CA PRO A 274 2.26 0.08 -13.65
C PRO A 274 3.03 1.41 -13.52
N LEU A 275 2.72 2.18 -12.48
CA LEU A 275 3.40 3.41 -12.11
C LEU A 275 3.82 3.32 -10.64
N ALA A 276 5.13 3.36 -10.39
CA ALA A 276 5.69 3.22 -9.05
C ALA A 276 6.21 4.56 -8.53
N PHE A 277 6.07 4.73 -7.22
CA PHE A 277 6.57 5.88 -6.46
C PHE A 277 7.38 5.37 -5.29
N TRP A 278 8.53 5.98 -5.02
CA TRP A 278 9.32 5.54 -3.88
C TRP A 278 10.23 6.63 -3.32
N PRO A 279 10.41 6.68 -2.00
CA PRO A 279 11.43 7.51 -1.38
C PRO A 279 12.80 6.85 -1.48
N THR A 280 13.84 7.66 -1.62
CA THR A 280 15.22 7.20 -1.70
C THR A 280 16.18 8.34 -1.36
N MET A 281 17.47 8.04 -1.27
CA MET A 281 18.52 9.07 -1.21
C MET A 281 19.28 9.11 -2.52
N ARG A 282 19.42 10.30 -3.08
CA ARG A 282 20.20 10.55 -4.29
C ARG A 282 21.02 11.81 -4.13
N ASP A 283 22.30 11.74 -4.45
CA ASP A 283 23.25 12.85 -4.35
C ASP A 283 23.21 13.57 -2.98
N GLY A 284 23.05 12.77 -1.91
CA GLY A 284 23.00 13.26 -0.53
C GLY A 284 21.65 13.88 -0.10
N LYS A 285 20.61 13.85 -0.94
CA LYS A 285 19.28 14.38 -0.62
C LYS A 285 18.22 13.29 -0.62
N ALA A 286 17.25 13.42 0.28
CA ALA A 286 16.07 12.58 0.27
C ALA A 286 15.12 13.06 -0.83
N VAL A 287 14.69 12.12 -1.67
CA VAL A 287 13.82 12.39 -2.82
C VAL A 287 12.69 11.36 -2.88
N VAL A 288 11.52 11.76 -3.39
CA VAL A 288 10.46 10.81 -3.80
C VAL A 288 10.49 10.71 -5.32
N ARG A 289 10.87 9.56 -5.86
CA ARG A 289 10.98 9.29 -7.29
C ARG A 289 9.70 8.66 -7.83
N LEU A 290 9.55 8.75 -9.15
CA LEU A 290 8.51 8.04 -9.89
C LEU A 290 9.06 7.40 -11.17
N ALA A 291 8.49 6.27 -11.53
CA ALA A 291 8.80 5.53 -12.76
C ALA A 291 7.56 4.80 -13.28
N ARG A 292 7.49 4.64 -14.60
CA ARG A 292 6.47 3.83 -15.28
C ARG A 292 7.12 2.61 -15.89
N LEU A 293 6.39 1.50 -15.89
CA LEU A 293 6.77 0.32 -16.62
C LEU A 293 6.27 0.39 -18.06
N ASP A 294 7.19 0.29 -19.02
CA ASP A 294 6.93 0.18 -20.46
C ASP A 294 7.94 -0.81 -21.06
N GLY A 295 7.66 -2.11 -20.88
CA GLY A 295 8.62 -3.21 -21.06
C GLY A 295 9.73 -3.27 -19.98
N THR A 296 10.28 -2.11 -19.60
CA THR A 296 11.23 -1.91 -18.49
C THR A 296 10.83 -0.66 -17.71
N TRP A 297 11.31 -0.51 -16.47
CA TRP A 297 11.02 0.68 -15.68
C TRP A 297 11.79 1.90 -16.19
N GLN A 298 11.06 2.94 -16.56
CA GLN A 298 11.59 4.22 -17.03
C GLN A 298 11.31 5.29 -15.98
N THR A 299 12.35 6.01 -15.54
CA THR A 299 12.18 7.12 -14.59
C THR A 299 11.41 8.27 -15.25
N LEU A 300 10.46 8.83 -14.52
CA LEU A 300 9.69 9.99 -14.97
C LEU A 300 10.06 11.27 -14.21
N GLY A 301 10.90 11.17 -13.18
CA GLY A 301 11.40 12.31 -12.42
C GLY A 301 11.28 12.11 -10.91
N GLU A 302 11.07 13.23 -10.21
CA GLU A 302 10.97 13.33 -8.75
C GLU A 302 9.72 14.16 -8.40
N LEU A 303 8.94 13.71 -7.40
CA LEU A 303 7.83 14.48 -6.83
C LEU A 303 8.33 15.60 -5.93
N GLU A 304 9.36 15.31 -5.13
CA GLU A 304 9.96 16.25 -4.19
C GLU A 304 11.39 15.83 -3.86
N SER A 305 12.26 16.81 -3.61
CA SER A 305 13.63 16.63 -3.13
C SER A 305 13.88 17.62 -1.99
N HIS A 306 14.19 17.12 -0.79
CA HIS A 306 14.47 17.97 0.37
C HIS A 306 15.39 17.23 1.38
N GLU A 307 16.25 17.97 2.09
CA GLU A 307 17.24 17.38 3.03
C GLU A 307 16.57 16.56 4.15
N SER A 308 15.45 17.05 4.67
CA SER A 308 14.67 16.41 5.74
C SER A 308 13.43 15.65 5.24
N LEU A 309 13.32 15.33 3.95
CA LEU A 309 12.12 14.66 3.41
C LEU A 309 11.88 13.31 4.10
N GLN A 310 10.68 13.08 4.62
CA GLN A 310 10.33 11.75 5.14
C GLN A 310 9.91 10.81 4.00
N GLY A 311 9.04 11.26 3.10
CA GLY A 311 8.79 10.61 1.82
C GLY A 311 7.91 9.37 1.82
N GLN A 312 7.28 9.00 2.96
CA GLN A 312 6.28 7.92 2.98
C GLN A 312 5.20 8.22 1.96
N VAL A 313 4.88 7.23 1.12
CA VAL A 313 4.08 7.40 -0.09
C VAL A 313 2.98 6.34 -0.18
N ASP A 314 1.85 6.72 -0.76
CA ASP A 314 0.85 5.79 -1.30
C ASP A 314 0.34 6.32 -2.64
N ALA A 315 -0.22 5.45 -3.48
CA ALA A 315 -0.68 5.81 -4.81
C ALA A 315 -1.86 4.93 -5.28
N VAL A 316 -2.81 5.57 -5.95
CA VAL A 316 -3.99 4.90 -6.53
C VAL A 316 -4.29 5.42 -7.93
N ALA A 317 -4.91 4.59 -8.75
CA ALA A 317 -5.43 5.02 -10.04
C ALA A 317 -6.53 6.09 -9.85
N PHE A 318 -6.50 7.16 -10.65
CA PHE A 318 -7.46 8.26 -10.60
C PHE A 318 -8.04 8.51 -12.00
N GLY A 319 -9.13 7.82 -12.30
CA GLY A 319 -9.64 7.69 -13.67
C GLY A 319 -8.74 6.81 -14.54
N ARG A 320 -8.70 7.07 -15.85
CA ARG A 320 -7.97 6.25 -16.82
C ARG A 320 -6.55 6.72 -17.11
N HIS A 321 -6.24 7.99 -16.84
CA HIS A 321 -5.05 8.66 -17.37
C HIS A 321 -4.14 9.26 -16.30
N GLU A 322 -4.52 9.12 -15.02
CA GLU A 322 -3.86 9.80 -13.91
C GLU A 322 -3.77 8.86 -12.71
N ALA A 323 -2.76 9.06 -11.87
CA ALA A 323 -2.72 8.58 -10.51
C ALA A 323 -2.93 9.75 -9.54
N LEU A 324 -3.52 9.43 -8.40
CA LEU A 324 -3.41 10.25 -7.21
C LEU A 324 -2.28 9.66 -6.36
N VAL A 325 -1.33 10.50 -5.94
CA VAL A 325 -0.20 10.13 -5.09
C VAL A 325 -0.24 10.99 -3.81
N SER A 326 -0.09 10.36 -2.65
CA SER A 326 0.06 11.06 -1.38
C SER A 326 1.49 10.86 -0.88
N TRP A 327 2.13 11.89 -0.35
CA TRP A 327 3.44 11.75 0.28
C TRP A 327 3.62 12.66 1.49
N ILE A 328 4.47 12.22 2.43
CA ILE A 328 4.93 13.06 3.54
C ILE A 328 6.10 13.92 3.05
N GLY A 329 5.77 15.15 2.65
CA GLY A 329 6.66 16.17 2.12
C GLY A 329 7.12 17.21 3.15
N GLN A 330 7.69 18.29 2.63
CA GLN A 330 8.20 19.43 3.40
C GLN A 330 7.67 20.77 2.87
N ARG A 331 7.38 21.68 3.79
CA ARG A 331 7.13 23.11 3.53
C ARG A 331 8.05 23.93 4.41
N GLY A 332 9.19 24.36 3.86
CA GLY A 332 10.27 24.92 4.69
C GLY A 332 10.73 23.86 5.70
N SER A 333 10.64 24.15 6.99
CA SER A 333 10.97 23.21 8.07
C SER A 333 9.79 22.34 8.54
N ALA A 334 8.57 22.61 8.06
CA ALA A 334 7.37 21.89 8.48
C ALA A 334 7.20 20.61 7.66
N THR A 335 6.96 19.48 8.35
CA THR A 335 6.58 18.23 7.68
C THR A 335 5.10 18.31 7.31
N VAL A 336 4.78 18.07 6.04
CA VAL A 336 3.43 18.27 5.51
C VAL A 336 2.99 17.07 4.70
N LEU A 337 1.75 16.67 4.89
CA LEU A 337 1.13 15.66 4.07
C LEU A 337 0.59 16.30 2.79
N LYS A 338 1.04 15.78 1.65
CA LYS A 338 0.70 16.30 0.33
C LYS A 338 -0.03 15.26 -0.49
N VAL A 339 -0.87 15.73 -1.40
CA VAL A 339 -1.53 14.92 -2.42
C VAL A 339 -1.31 15.57 -3.78
N GLY A 340 -0.99 14.78 -4.80
CA GLY A 340 -0.74 15.27 -6.15
C GLY A 340 -1.37 14.38 -7.21
N ARG A 341 -1.70 14.98 -8.35
CA ARG A 341 -2.25 14.28 -9.52
C ARG A 341 -1.17 14.15 -10.58
N VAL A 342 -0.81 12.92 -10.91
CA VAL A 342 0.31 12.59 -11.80
C VAL A 342 -0.23 11.93 -13.06
N ASP A 343 0.16 12.45 -14.22
CA ASP A 343 -0.20 11.85 -15.52
C ASP A 343 0.80 10.75 -15.95
N HIS A 344 0.50 10.12 -17.08
CA HIS A 344 1.30 9.03 -17.64
C HIS A 344 2.74 9.42 -18.04
N ALA A 345 2.99 10.71 -18.25
CA ALA A 345 4.33 11.27 -18.49
C ALA A 345 5.05 11.70 -17.20
N GLY A 346 4.41 11.50 -16.03
CA GLY A 346 4.95 11.88 -14.73
C GLY A 346 4.77 13.37 -14.40
N ARG A 347 3.98 14.11 -15.19
CA ARG A 347 3.73 15.52 -14.90
C ARG A 347 2.75 15.63 -13.76
N ILE A 348 3.09 16.46 -12.78
CA ILE A 348 2.22 16.79 -11.65
C ILE A 348 1.30 17.91 -12.08
N ALA A 349 0.03 17.58 -12.32
CA ALA A 349 -0.97 18.54 -12.79
C ALA A 349 -1.46 19.47 -11.68
N GLU A 350 -1.44 19.00 -10.43
CA GLU A 350 -1.92 19.70 -9.25
C GLU A 350 -1.30 19.08 -8.01
N THR A 351 -0.98 19.90 -7.00
CA THR A 351 -0.51 19.47 -5.67
C THR A 351 -1.27 20.24 -4.60
N HIS A 352 -1.75 19.52 -3.58
CA HIS A 352 -2.43 20.04 -2.41
C HIS A 352 -1.65 19.71 -1.15
N GLU A 353 -1.49 20.70 -0.28
CA GLU A 353 -1.06 20.47 1.11
C GLU A 353 -2.29 20.23 1.97
N ILE A 354 -2.30 19.11 2.66
CA ILE A 354 -3.49 18.60 3.33
C ILE A 354 -3.50 19.01 4.81
N THR A 355 -2.40 18.70 5.51
CA THR A 355 -2.16 19.17 6.87
C THR A 355 -0.67 19.11 7.22
N GLU A 356 -0.29 19.90 8.21
CA GLU A 356 1.01 19.76 8.86
C GLU A 356 0.97 18.55 9.80
N ILE A 357 2.06 17.78 9.85
CA ILE A 357 2.19 16.64 10.75
C ILE A 357 3.42 16.83 11.63
N ALA A 358 3.35 16.37 12.88
CA ALA A 358 4.52 16.44 13.74
C ALA A 358 5.69 15.67 13.11
N PRO A 359 6.91 16.23 13.11
CA PRO A 359 8.06 15.53 12.57
C PRO A 359 8.41 14.30 13.43
N GLY A 360 9.02 13.29 12.82
CA GLY A 360 9.56 12.14 13.54
C GLY A 360 9.30 10.80 12.86
N ARG A 361 9.74 9.70 13.49
CA ARG A 361 9.57 8.35 12.95
C ARG A 361 8.15 7.80 13.09
N ASN A 362 7.37 8.28 14.06
CA ASN A 362 6.02 7.78 14.34
C ASN A 362 4.93 8.62 13.66
N THR A 363 5.21 9.18 12.50
CA THR A 363 4.21 9.93 11.73
C THR A 363 3.09 8.99 11.30
N GLY A 364 3.40 7.80 10.81
CA GLY A 364 2.45 6.82 10.25
C GLY A 364 2.52 6.83 8.72
N MET A 365 1.73 5.97 8.08
CA MET A 365 1.70 5.86 6.62
C MET A 365 0.40 6.46 6.07
N PRO A 366 0.45 7.39 5.11
CA PRO A 366 -0.75 7.80 4.40
C PRO A 366 -1.29 6.60 3.62
N ARG A 367 -2.62 6.44 3.55
CA ARG A 367 -3.26 5.37 2.78
C ARG A 367 -4.37 5.90 1.89
N MET A 368 -4.45 5.45 0.65
CA MET A 368 -5.44 5.87 -0.33
C MET A 368 -6.19 4.69 -0.94
N ALA A 369 -7.45 4.96 -1.28
CA ALA A 369 -8.31 4.12 -2.08
C ALA A 369 -9.00 5.00 -3.12
N ALA A 370 -9.31 4.46 -4.30
CA ALA A 370 -10.03 5.22 -5.31
C ALA A 370 -10.92 4.33 -6.17
N ARG A 371 -12.09 4.87 -6.51
CA ARG A 371 -13.00 4.31 -7.50
C ARG A 371 -13.29 5.32 -8.58
N GLY A 372 -12.75 5.10 -9.78
CA GLY A 372 -12.86 6.09 -10.85
C GLY A 372 -12.19 7.40 -10.44
N ARG A 373 -12.97 8.48 -10.30
CA ARG A 373 -12.48 9.81 -9.86
C ARG A 373 -12.94 10.17 -8.44
N THR A 374 -13.33 9.18 -7.65
CA THR A 374 -13.69 9.34 -6.25
C THR A 374 -12.61 8.71 -5.39
N PRO A 375 -11.68 9.48 -4.84
CA PRO A 375 -10.68 9.00 -3.91
C PRO A 375 -11.21 9.09 -2.48
N CYS A 376 -10.69 8.25 -1.60
CA CYS A 376 -10.83 8.34 -0.16
C CYS A 376 -9.50 7.95 0.46
N TRP A 377 -9.08 8.62 1.53
CA TRP A 377 -7.77 8.39 2.09
C TRP A 377 -7.77 8.53 3.62
N SER A 378 -6.73 8.03 4.26
CA SER A 378 -6.54 8.15 5.70
C SER A 378 -5.16 8.68 6.05
N GLY A 379 -5.16 9.71 6.89
CA GLY A 379 -3.98 10.37 7.44
C GLY A 379 -3.12 9.49 8.34
N PRO A 380 -1.82 9.81 8.43
CA PRO A 380 -0.91 9.21 9.39
C PRO A 380 -1.27 9.72 10.81
N ARG A 381 -0.79 9.02 11.85
CA ARG A 381 -1.30 8.85 13.24
C ARG A 381 -1.75 10.10 14.03
N GLN A 382 -1.60 11.33 13.55
CA GLN A 382 -1.89 12.51 14.37
C GLN A 382 -3.09 13.34 13.97
N GLU A 383 -3.52 13.39 12.71
CA GLU A 383 -4.68 14.24 12.37
C GLU A 383 -5.53 13.66 11.24
N ARG A 384 -6.84 13.81 11.44
CA ARG A 384 -7.94 13.33 10.62
C ARG A 384 -8.08 14.24 9.41
N VAL A 385 -7.66 13.78 8.23
CA VAL A 385 -7.90 14.54 7.00
C VAL A 385 -8.21 13.58 5.86
N GLN A 386 -9.19 13.96 5.05
CA GLN A 386 -9.70 13.29 3.84
C GLN A 386 -9.75 14.28 2.69
#